data_AF-I0BAE1-F1
#
_entry.id   AF-I0BAE1-F1
#
_cell.length_a   1.000
_cell.length_b   1.000
_cell.length_c   1.000
_cell.angle_alpha   90.00
_cell.angle_beta   90.00
_cell.angle_gamma   90.00
#
_symmetry.space_group_name_H-M   'P 1'
#
loop_
_entity.id
_entity.type
_entity.pdbx_description
1 polymer ?
#
loop_
_entity_poly.entity_id
_entity_poly.type
_entity_poly.pdbx_seq_one_letter_code
_entity_poly.pdbx_strand_id
1 'polypeptide(L)' 'MTYTELLERRSEILKRHLGSLILKDNQYGLNERESCMFRDLVKELHRNKYEWNESMK' A
#
# COMPACT_ATOMS: atom_id res chain seq x y z
N MET A 1 17.62 -5.95 11.01
CA MET A 1 16.28 -5.61 10.50
C MET A 1 15.32 -6.62 11.08
N THR A 2 14.51 -6.21 12.04
CA THR A 2 13.45 -7.04 12.62
C THR A 2 12.32 -7.23 11.61
N TYR A 3 11.49 -8.25 11.82
CA TYR A 3 10.33 -8.50 10.97
C TYR A 3 9.37 -7.29 10.96
N THR A 4 9.21 -6.61 12.10
CA THR A 4 8.40 -5.38 12.23
C THR A 4 8.98 -4.21 11.42
N GLU A 5 10.29 -3.99 11.44
CA GLU A 5 10.97 -2.95 10.64
C GLU A 5 10.78 -3.18 9.14
N LEU A 6 10.80 -4.44 8.69
CA LEU A 6 10.55 -4.79 7.28
C LEU A 6 9.11 -4.45 6.87
N LEU A 7 8.13 -4.79 7.72
CA LEU A 7 6.72 -4.49 7.49
C LEU A 7 6.46 -2.98 7.47
N GLU A 8 7.08 -2.20 8.36
CA GLU A 8 6.99 -0.73 8.31
C GLU A 8 7.55 -0.17 7.00
N ARG A 9 8.73 -0.64 6.58
CA ARG A 9 9.33 -0.21 5.32
C ARG A 9 8.46 -0.54 4.12
N ARG A 10 7.84 -1.73 4.10
CA ARG A 10 6.88 -2.13 3.05
C ARG A 10 5.66 -1.23 3.05
N SER A 11 5.11 -0.90 4.22
CA SER A 11 4.00 0.04 4.35
C SER A 11 4.32 1.41 3.73
N GLU A 12 5.50 1.95 3.98
CA GLU A 12 5.90 3.26 3.44
C GLU A 12 6.02 3.25 1.91
N ILE A 13 6.54 2.17 1.33
CA ILE A 13 6.60 2.00 -0.12
C ILE A 13 5.19 1.95 -0.72
N LEU A 14 4.29 1.15 -0.14
CA LEU A 14 2.90 1.02 -0.59
C LEU A 14 2.16 2.35 -0.53
N LYS A 15 2.30 3.11 0.57
CA LYS A 15 1.70 4.45 0.70
C LYS A 15 2.20 5.43 -0.36
N ARG A 16 3.48 5.41 -0.72
CA ARG A 16 4.04 6.25 -1.79
C ARG A 16 3.43 5.91 -3.15
N HIS A 17 3.28 4.62 -3.47
CA HIS A 17 2.65 4.20 -4.71
C HIS A 17 1.16 4.57 -4.77
N LEU A 18 0.44 4.35 -3.66
CA LEU A 18 -0.95 4.77 -3.54
C LEU A 18 -1.11 6.29 -3.70
N GLY A 19 -0.23 7.08 -3.08
CA GLY A 19 -0.24 8.54 -3.22
C GLY A 19 -0.05 9.00 -4.66
N SER A 20 0.87 8.37 -5.41
CA SER A 20 1.07 8.65 -6.83
C SER A 20 -0.19 8.34 -7.66
N LEU A 21 -0.83 7.20 -7.40
CA LEU A 21 -2.07 6.82 -8.09
C LEU A 21 -3.24 7.74 -7.72
N ILE A 22 -3.36 8.17 -6.46
CA ILE A 22 -4.39 9.13 -6.03
C ILE A 22 -4.20 10.48 -6.73
N LEU A 23 -2.97 10.99 -6.80
CA LEU A 23 -2.67 12.24 -7.51
C LEU A 23 -3.04 12.14 -8.98
N LYS A 24 -2.72 11.00 -9.61
CA LYS A 24 -3.10 10.75 -11.00
C LYS A 24 -4.62 10.66 -11.19
N ASP A 25 -5.31 9.90 -10.33
CA ASP A 25 -6.76 9.74 -10.38
C ASP A 25 -7.48 11.09 -10.29
N ASN A 26 -7.03 11.94 -9.36
CA ASN A 26 -7.59 13.27 -9.16
C ASN A 26 -7.37 14.21 -10.35
N GLN A 27 -6.30 14.03 -11.13
CA GLN A 27 -5.97 14.91 -12.26
C GLN A 27 -6.59 14.43 -13.59
N TYR A 28 -6.53 13.12 -13.85
CA TYR A 28 -6.85 12.55 -15.16
C TYR A 28 -7.72 11.29 -15.09
N GLY A 29 -8.01 10.79 -13.89
CA GLY A 29 -8.57 9.47 -13.67
C GLY A 29 -7.54 8.35 -13.83
N LEU A 30 -7.82 7.20 -13.22
CA LEU A 30 -7.10 5.96 -13.47
C LEU A 30 -7.70 5.17 -14.62
N ASN A 31 -6.84 4.54 -15.43
CA ASN A 31 -7.32 3.51 -16.35
C ASN A 31 -7.70 2.22 -15.61
N GLU A 32 -8.32 1.27 -16.30
CA GLU A 32 -8.78 0.01 -15.69
C GLU A 32 -7.66 -0.77 -15.00
N ARG A 33 -6.49 -0.86 -15.64
CA ARG A 33 -5.32 -1.56 -15.09
C ARG A 33 -4.81 -0.87 -13.82
N GLU A 34 -4.74 0.44 -13.84
CA GLU A 34 -4.33 1.25 -12.69
C GLU A 34 -5.35 1.18 -11.55
N SER A 35 -6.63 1.13 -11.87
CA SER A 35 -7.71 0.95 -10.89
C SER A 35 -7.63 -0.43 -10.22
N CYS A 36 -7.36 -1.49 -11.00
CA CYS A 36 -7.08 -2.81 -10.46
C CYS A 36 -5.83 -2.80 -9.56
N MET A 37 -4.73 -2.23 -10.04
CA MET A 37 -3.48 -2.10 -9.28
C MET A 37 -3.70 -1.32 -7.98
N PHE A 38 -4.44 -0.21 -8.03
CA PHE A 38 -4.77 0.60 -6.87
C PHE A 38 -5.50 -0.23 -5.80
N ARG A 39 -6.53 -0.98 -6.20
CA ARG A 39 -7.26 -1.89 -5.29
C ARG A 39 -6.35 -2.95 -4.67
N ASP A 40 -5.43 -3.52 -5.45
CA ASP A 40 -4.52 -4.55 -4.96
C ASP A 40 -3.49 -3.97 -3.97
N LEU A 41 -2.96 -2.78 -4.24
CA LEU A 41 -2.06 -2.07 -3.31
C LEU A 41 -2.75 -1.70 -1.99
N VAL A 42 -4.02 -1.30 -2.03
CA VAL A 42 -4.81 -1.06 -0.81
C VAL A 42 -4.96 -2.35 0.01
N LYS A 43 -5.32 -3.47 -0.63
CA LYS A 43 -5.41 -4.78 0.04
C LYS A 43 -4.08 -5.20 0.65
N GLU A 44 -2.98 -5.02 -0.07
CA GLU A 44 -1.64 -5.34 0.41
C GLU A 44 -1.26 -4.50 1.63
N LEU A 45 -1.58 -3.20 1.63
CA LEU A 45 -1.33 -2.32 2.77
C LEU A 45 -2.12 -2.77 4.01
N HIS A 46 -3.38 -3.16 3.85
CA HIS A 46 -4.19 -3.70 4.95
C HIS A 46 -3.63 -5.00 5.50
N ARG A 47 -3.22 -5.92 4.61
CA ARG A 47 -2.58 -7.18 5.03
C ARG A 47 -1.28 -6.92 5.79
N ASN A 48 -0.44 -6.03 5.29
CA ASN A 48 0.83 -5.67 5.92
C ASN A 48 0.62 -5.06 7.31
N LYS A 49 -0.43 -4.24 7.48
CA LYS A 49 -0.83 -3.69 8.79
C LYS A 49 -1.31 -4.78 9.76
N TYR A 50 -2.06 -5.76 9.27
CA TYR A 50 -2.48 -6.92 10.06
C TYR A 50 -1.27 -7.75 10.52
N GLU A 51 -0.37 -8.12 9.60
CA GLU A 51 0.84 -8.89 9.90
C GLU A 51 1.74 -8.16 10.92
N TRP A 52 1.86 -6.83 10.81
CA TRP A 52 2.61 -6.03 11.77
C TRP A 52 1.98 -6.07 13.16
N ASN A 53 0.66 -5.90 13.25
CA ASN A 53 -0.05 -5.95 14.51
C ASN A 53 0.02 -7.34 15.17
N GLU A 54 -0.06 -8.41 14.39
CA GLU A 54 0.12 -9.78 14.88
C GLU A 54 1.55 -10.02 15.37
N SER A 55 2.57 -9.46 14.70
CA SER A 55 3.97 -9.59 15.11
C SER A 55 4.35 -8.79 16.37
N MET A 56 3.47 -7.89 16.81
CA MET A 56 3.63 -7.11 18.04
C MET A 56 2.89 -7.70 19.25
N LYS A 57 2.10 -8.75 19.06
CA LYS A 57 1.47 -9.53 20.14
C LYS A 57 2.44 -10.55 20.72
#